data_AF-A0A366DKC9-F1
#
_entry.id   AF-A0A366DKC9-F1
#
_cell.length_a   1.000
_cell.length_b   1.000
_cell.length_c   1.000
_cell.angle_alpha   90.00
_cell.angle_beta   90.00
_cell.angle_gamma   90.00
#
_symmetry.space_group_name_H-M   'P 1'
#
loop_
_entity.id
_entity.type
_entity.pdbx_description
1 polymer ?
#
loop_
_entity_poly.entity_id
_entity_poly.type
_entity_poly.pdbx_seq_one_letter_code
_entity_poly.pdbx_strand_id
1 'polypeptide(L)' 'MKTFLVSWEIHIHAATAHEAAQQAHDLVRRPDTMATVYQVIEHDSGGDCQIVDLNEVLNGQHR' A
#
# COMPACT_ATOMS: atom_id res chain seq x y z
N MET A 1 9.84 9.31 -17.14
CA MET A 1 9.40 9.86 -15.83
C MET A 1 8.85 8.67 -15.06
N LYS A 2 9.34 8.43 -13.84
CA LYS A 2 8.94 7.26 -13.06
C LYS A 2 7.55 7.49 -12.45
N THR A 3 6.68 6.51 -12.58
CA THR A 3 5.38 6.50 -11.87
C THR A 3 5.34 5.30 -10.95
N PHE A 4 4.75 5.48 -9.77
CA PHE A 4 4.69 4.44 -8.75
C PHE A 4 3.22 4.09 -8.46
N LEU A 5 2.87 2.82 -8.57
CA LEU A 5 1.62 2.29 -8.03
C LEU A 5 1.89 1.77 -6.62
N VAL A 6 1.16 2.31 -5.65
CA VAL A 6 1.30 1.94 -4.23
C VAL A 6 0.04 1.20 -3.80
N SER A 7 0.22 -0.03 -3.33
CA SER A 7 -0.85 -0.85 -2.76
C SER A 7 -0.64 -0.99 -1.26
N TRP A 8 -1.70 -0.74 -0.50
CA TRP A 8 -1.71 -0.77 0.96
C TRP A 8 -2.92 -1.58 1.45
N GLU A 9 -2.73 -2.24 2.58
CA GLU A 9 -3.79 -3.00 3.25
C GLU A 9 -4.12 -2.34 4.59
N ILE A 10 -5.40 -2.38 4.94
CA ILE A 10 -5.90 -1.90 6.21
C ILE A 10 -7.01 -2.83 6.71
N HIS A 11 -7.00 -3.09 8.02
CA HIS A 11 -8.14 -3.65 8.72
C HIS A 11 -9.02 -2.53 9.29
N ILE A 12 -10.30 -2.53 8.90
CA ILE A 12 -11.29 -1.55 9.37
C ILE A 12 -12.46 -2.28 10.02
N HIS A 13 -12.85 -1.82 11.20
CA HIS A 13 -14.07 -2.27 11.87
C HIS A 13 -15.20 -1.29 11.57
N ALA A 14 -16.16 -1.71 10.75
CA ALA A 14 -17.32 -0.92 10.38
C ALA A 14 -18.57 -1.81 10.32
N ALA A 15 -19.75 -1.23 10.56
CA ALA A 15 -21.00 -1.96 10.48
C ALA A 15 -21.46 -2.18 9.03
N THR A 16 -20.97 -1.36 8.08
CA THR A 16 -21.33 -1.46 6.66
C THR A 16 -20.14 -1.21 5.71
N ALA A 17 -20.27 -1.66 4.46
CA ALA A 17 -19.25 -1.44 3.43
C ALA A 17 -19.04 0.05 3.08
N HIS A 18 -20.11 0.86 3.12
CA HIS A 18 -20.00 2.30 2.86
C HIS A 18 -19.23 3.01 3.97
N GLU A 19 -19.52 2.66 5.22
CA GLU A 19 -18.79 3.15 6.38
C GLU A 19 -17.31 2.73 6.34
N ALA A 20 -17.01 1.46 5.97
CA ALA A 20 -15.64 1.00 5.79
C ALA A 20 -14.89 1.82 4.72
N ALA A 21 -15.53 2.12 3.59
CA ALA A 21 -14.94 2.92 2.52
C ALA A 21 -14.67 4.38 2.96
N GLN A 22 -15.59 4.99 3.71
CA GLN A 22 -15.41 6.32 4.27
C GLN A 22 -14.24 6.36 5.27
N GLN A 23 -14.21 5.41 6.20
CA GLN A 23 -13.11 5.29 7.17
C GLN A 23 -11.75 5.04 6.48
N ALA A 24 -11.72 4.21 5.43
CA ALA A 24 -10.51 3.98 4.64
C ALA A 24 -10.01 5.27 3.98
N HIS A 25 -10.93 6.04 3.39
CA HIS A 25 -10.63 7.31 2.75
C HIS A 25 -10.09 8.35 3.74
N ASP A 26 -10.65 8.42 4.94
CA ASP A 26 -10.20 9.35 5.96
C ASP A 26 -8.82 8.96 6.50
N LEU A 27 -8.56 7.66 6.63
CA LEU A 27 -7.30 7.14 7.16
C LEU A 27 -6.11 7.37 6.23
N VAL A 28 -6.25 7.23 4.91
CA VAL A 28 -5.14 7.54 3.99
C VAL A 28 -4.73 9.00 3.98
N ARG A 29 -5.60 9.89 4.44
CA ARG A 29 -5.34 11.33 4.50
C ARG A 29 -4.65 11.74 5.80
N ARG A 30 -4.51 10.81 6.75
CA ARG A 30 -3.89 11.07 8.05
C ARG A 30 -2.38 10.88 7.97
N PRO A 31 -1.58 11.83 8.49
CA PRO A 31 -0.12 11.71 8.53
C PRO A 31 0.37 10.62 9.50
N ASP A 32 -0.48 10.21 10.46
CA ASP A 32 -0.22 9.15 11.44
C ASP A 32 -0.87 7.81 11.05
N THR A 33 -1.13 7.61 9.76
CA THR A 33 -1.81 6.40 9.27
C THR A 33 -1.04 5.13 9.64
N MET A 34 -1.80 4.10 10.07
CA MET A 34 -1.29 2.74 10.28
C MET A 34 -1.50 1.84 9.05
N ALA A 35 -1.84 2.42 7.89
CA ALA A 35 -1.92 1.70 6.64
C ALA A 35 -0.56 1.09 6.30
N THR A 36 -0.51 -0.23 6.19
CA THR A 36 0.71 -0.94 5.81
C THR A 36 0.79 -0.95 4.30
N VAL A 37 1.76 -0.24 3.73
CA VAL A 37 2.15 -0.46 2.33
C VAL A 37 2.66 -1.89 2.25
N TYR A 38 2.15 -2.67 1.31
CA TYR A 38 2.63 -4.03 1.10
C TYR A 38 3.31 -4.19 -0.26
N GLN A 39 2.99 -3.32 -1.22
CA GLN A 39 3.58 -3.40 -2.55
C GLN A 39 3.76 -2.02 -3.18
N VAL A 40 4.92 -1.82 -3.81
CA VAL A 40 5.20 -0.67 -4.66
C VAL A 40 5.66 -1.17 -6.03
N ILE A 41 5.02 -0.68 -7.08
CA ILE A 41 5.37 -1.00 -8.46
C ILE A 41 5.89 0.27 -9.12
N GLU A 42 7.16 0.27 -9.52
CA GLU A 42 7.76 1.31 -10.34
C GLU A 42 7.53 0.99 -11.82
N HIS A 43 6.92 1.92 -12.54
CA HIS A 43 6.85 1.88 -13.99
C HIS A 43 7.81 2.92 -14.58
N ASP A 44 8.78 2.47 -15.38
CA ASP A 44 9.56 3.32 -16.26
C ASP A 44 9.01 3.27 -17.70
N SER A 45 8.99 4.43 -18.34
CA SER A 45 8.76 4.66 -19.77
C SER A 45 9.58 3.75 -20.70
N GLY A 46 10.65 3.12 -20.22
CA GLY A 46 11.51 2.17 -20.96
C GLY A 46 11.02 0.72 -21.00
N GLY A 47 9.93 0.37 -20.29
CA GLY A 47 9.35 -0.98 -20.29
C GLY A 47 9.81 -1.87 -19.12
N ASP A 48 10.80 -1.44 -18.34
CA ASP A 48 11.18 -2.12 -17.10
C ASP A 48 10.22 -1.75 -15.96
N CYS A 49 9.79 -2.78 -15.24
CA CYS A 49 8.88 -2.68 -14.11
C CYS A 49 9.55 -3.33 -12.90
N GLN A 50 9.76 -2.55 -11.84
CA GLN A 50 10.30 -3.08 -10.58
C GLN A 50 9.17 -3.20 -9.56
N ILE A 51 8.98 -4.40 -9.03
CA ILE A 51 8.01 -4.69 -7.98
C ILE A 51 8.78 -4.88 -6.68
N VAL A 52 8.39 -4.13 -5.65
CA VAL A 52 8.88 -4.31 -4.29
C VAL A 52 7.72 -4.80 -3.43
N ASP A 53 7.79 -6.06 -2.99
CA ASP A 53 6.90 -6.62 -1.97
C ASP A 53 7.56 -6.44 -0.60
N LEU A 54 6.90 -5.69 0.29
CA LEU A 54 7.47 -5.39 1.60
C LEU A 54 7.48 -6.60 2.54
N ASN A 55 6.59 -7.58 2.36
CA ASN A 55 6.65 -8.82 3.13
C ASN A 55 7.89 -9.64 2.76
N GLU A 56 8.27 -9.67 1.48
CA GLU A 56 9.51 -10.32 1.04
C GLU A 56 10.75 -9.59 1.56
N VAL A 57 10.73 -8.25 1.56
CA VAL A 57 11.83 -7.43 2.10
C VAL A 57 12.00 -7.66 3.61
N LEU A 58 10.92 -7.58 4.38
CA LEU A 58 10.96 -7.71 5.84
C LEU A 58 11.27 -9.15 6.29
N ASN A 59 10.72 -10.15 5.62
CA ASN A 59 10.96 -11.56 5.98
C ASN A 59 12.26 -12.12 5.37
N GLY A 60 12.78 -11.50 4.31
CA GLY A 60 14.05 -11.84 3.68
C GLY A 60 15.28 -11.36 4.44
N GLN A 61 15.13 -10.43 5.40
CA GLN A 61 16.21 -9.93 6.25
C GLN A 61 16.54 -10.84 7.45
N HIS A 62 15.81 -11.95 7.63
CA HIS A 62 16.00 -12.93 8.71
C HIS A 62 16.69 -14.24 8.25
N ARG A 63 17.50 -14.20 7.18
CA ARG A 63 18.33 -15.33 6.73
C ARG A 63 19.80 -14.97 6.65
#